data_AF-A0A7C1CPJ2-F1
#
_entry.id   AF-A0A7C1CPJ2-F1
#
_cell.length_a   1.000
_cell.length_b   1.000
_cell.length_c   1.000
_cell.angle_alpha   90.00
_cell.angle_beta   90.00
_cell.angle_gamma   90.00
#
_symmetry.space_group_name_H-M   'P 1'
#
loop_
_entity.id
_entity.type
_entity.pdbx_description
1 polymer ?
#
loop_
_entity_poly.entity_id
_entity_poly.type
_entity_poly.pdbx_seq_one_letter_code
_entity_poly.pdbx_strand_id
1 'polypeptide(L)' 'MTKRLYYQDSYLKEFKAKVLKKIKIDNRSAVILDETAFYPTSGGQPYDKGVIQDVPVVEVVEEG' A
#
# COMPACT_ATOMS: atom_id res chain seq x y z
N MET A 1 1.81 -3.12 -13.16
CA MET A 1 0.94 -2.01 -12.69
C MET A 1 0.12 -2.54 -11.53
N THR A 2 0.07 -1.81 -10.41
CA THR A 2 -0.73 -2.17 -9.23
C THR A 2 -2.13 -1.58 -9.36
N LYS A 3 -3.17 -2.38 -9.12
CA LYS A 3 -4.57 -1.92 -9.11
C LYS A 3 -4.87 -1.18 -7.80
N ARG A 4 -5.42 0.02 -7.92
CA ARG A 4 -5.70 0.92 -6.79
C ARG A 4 -7.18 0.78 -6.39
N LEU A 5 -7.46 -0.01 -5.36
CA LEU A 5 -8.82 -0.34 -4.93
C LEU A 5 -9.57 0.88 -4.36
N TYR A 6 -8.84 1.82 -3.75
CA TYR A 6 -9.40 3.04 -3.16
C TYR A 6 -10.09 3.99 -4.17
N TYR A 7 -9.83 3.85 -5.48
CA TYR A 7 -10.59 4.59 -6.50
C TYR A 7 -11.96 3.99 -6.79
N GLN A 8 -12.16 2.71 -6.46
CA GLN A 8 -13.42 1.99 -6.70
C GLN A 8 -14.31 2.03 -5.45
N ASP A 9 -13.70 1.83 -4.28
CA ASP A 9 -14.37 1.88 -2.99
C ASP A 9 -13.43 2.48 -1.94
N SER A 10 -13.67 3.74 -1.57
CA SER A 10 -12.88 4.46 -0.56
C SER A 10 -13.22 4.03 0.88
N TYR A 11 -14.28 3.24 1.09
CA TYR A 11 -14.66 2.72 2.40
C TYR A 11 -14.13 1.30 2.64
N LEU A 12 -13.44 0.69 1.66
CA LEU A 12 -12.87 -0.65 1.78
C LEU A 12 -11.75 -0.69 2.83
N LYS A 13 -11.95 -1.44 3.91
CA LYS A 13 -10.98 -1.53 5.03
C LYS A 13 -10.13 -2.80 5.01
N GLU A 14 -10.58 -3.84 4.33
CA GLU A 14 -9.92 -5.14 4.28
C GLU A 14 -9.90 -5.65 2.83
N PHE A 15 -8.76 -6.16 2.39
CA PHE A 15 -8.59 -6.70 1.05
C PHE A 15 -7.55 -7.82 1.04
N LYS A 16 -7.52 -8.60 -0.04
CA LYS A 16 -6.48 -9.59 -0.30
C LYS A 16 -5.65 -9.13 -1.49
N ALA A 17 -4.36 -9.39 -1.45
CA ALA A 17 -3.44 -9.07 -2.54
C ALA A 17 -2.30 -10.07 -2.58
N LYS A 18 -1.62 -10.16 -3.72
CA LYS A 18 -0.41 -10.94 -3.93
C LYS A 18 0.81 -10.02 -3.86
N VAL A 19 1.84 -10.47 -3.15
CA VAL A 19 3.15 -9.83 -3.20
C VAL A 19 3.79 -10.14 -4.55
N LEU A 20 3.95 -9.12 -5.39
CA LEU A 20 4.66 -9.21 -6.67
C LEU A 20 6.17 -9.18 -6.46
N LYS A 21 6.67 -8.32 -5.56
CA LYS A 21 8.10 -8.18 -5.25
C LYS A 21 8.32 -7.82 -3.79
N LYS A 22 9.49 -8.21 -3.27
CA LYS A 22 10.04 -7.75 -1.99
C LYS A 22 11.26 -6.89 -2.30
N ILE A 23 11.31 -5.69 -1.78
CA ILE A 23 12.38 -4.71 -2.02
C ILE A 23 12.84 -4.09 -0.70
N LYS A 24 13.86 -3.23 -0.77
CA LYS A 24 14.25 -2.35 0.33
C LYS A 24 14.15 -0.89 -0.10
N ILE A 25 13.54 -0.05 0.75
CA ILE A 25 13.51 1.41 0.61
C ILE A 25 14.07 1.97 1.91
N ASP A 26 15.11 2.81 1.83
CA ASP A 26 15.78 3.40 3.01
C ASP A 26 16.14 2.38 4.09
N ASN A 27 16.65 1.22 3.65
CA ASN A 27 17.00 0.06 4.48
C ASN A 27 15.82 -0.60 5.24
N ARG A 28 14.58 -0.20 4.96
CA ARG A 28 13.35 -0.85 5.44
C ARG A 28 12.85 -1.85 4.42
N SER A 29 12.26 -2.96 4.89
CA SER A 29 11.59 -3.93 4.02
C SER A 29 10.30 -3.33 3.46
N ALA A 30 10.11 -3.46 2.15
CA ALA A 30 8.89 -3.07 1.47
C ALA A 30 8.42 -4.16 0.50
N VAL A 31 7.13 -4.13 0.15
CA VAL A 31 6.51 -5.06 -0.78
C VAL A 31 5.77 -4.29 -1.86
N ILE A 32 5.83 -4.81 -3.09
CA ILE A 32 5.00 -4.34 -4.19
C ILE A 32 3.84 -5.33 -4.32
N LEU A 33 2.60 -4.83 -4.27
CA LEU A 33 1.38 -5.62 -4.38
C LEU A 33 0.79 -5.55 -5.79
N ASP A 34 0.00 -6.55 -6.19
CA ASP A 34 -0.78 -6.52 -7.42
C ASP A 34 -2.00 -5.60 -7.31
N GLU A 35 -2.60 -5.51 -6.13
CA GLU A 35 -3.65 -4.55 -5.79
C GLU A 35 -3.52 -4.02 -4.36
N THR A 36 -4.03 -2.82 -4.09
CA THR A 36 -3.95 -2.19 -2.76
C THR A 36 -5.13 -1.28 -2.48
N ALA A 37 -5.66 -1.32 -1.25
CA ALA A 37 -6.55 -0.30 -0.71
C ALA A 37 -5.79 0.79 0.08
N PHE A 38 -4.51 0.61 0.39
CA PHE A 38 -3.70 1.65 1.03
C PHE A 38 -3.41 2.79 0.07
N TYR A 39 -3.85 4.00 0.43
CA TYR A 39 -3.53 5.24 -0.27
C TYR A 39 -2.11 5.74 0.07
N PRO A 40 -1.29 6.12 -0.91
CA PRO A 40 0.02 6.74 -0.69
C PRO A 40 -0.10 8.20 -0.25
N THR A 41 0.97 8.80 0.27
CA THR A 41 0.99 10.26 0.46
C THR A 41 0.87 10.96 -0.88
N SER A 42 -0.21 11.71 -1.10
CA SER A 42 -0.47 12.42 -2.36
C SER A 42 -1.50 13.53 -2.18
N GLY A 43 -1.41 14.59 -2.98
CA GLY A 43 -2.38 15.71 -2.94
C GLY A 43 -2.47 16.45 -1.60
N GLY A 44 -1.43 16.38 -0.76
CA GLY A 44 -1.43 16.92 0.60
C GLY A 44 -2.10 16.01 1.63
N GLN A 45 -2.68 14.88 1.21
CA GLN A 45 -3.21 13.86 2.11
C GLN A 45 -2.10 12.91 2.57
N PRO A 46 -2.00 12.60 3.88
CA PRO A 46 -1.06 11.61 4.38
C PRO A 46 -1.44 10.19 3.93
N TYR A 47 -0.45 9.30 3.89
CA TYR A 47 -0.66 7.89 3.60
C TYR A 47 -1.62 7.19 4.59
N ASP A 48 -2.26 6.12 4.12
CA ASP A 48 -3.13 5.28 4.93
C ASP A 48 -2.33 4.38 5.88
N LYS A 49 -2.87 4.18 7.09
CA LYS A 49 -2.30 3.31 8.11
C LYS A 49 -3.08 1.99 8.19
N GLY A 50 -2.39 0.93 8.60
CA GLY A 50 -3.00 -0.37 8.84
C GLY A 50 -1.94 -1.45 8.98
N VAL A 51 -2.31 -2.69 8.67
CA VAL A 51 -1.43 -3.86 8.78
C VAL A 51 -1.49 -4.72 7.53
N ILE A 52 -0.40 -5.42 7.23
CA ILE A 52 -0.35 -6.53 6.27
C ILE A 52 0.06 -7.77 7.05
N GLN A 53 -0.83 -8.76 7.18
CA GLN A 53 -0.61 -9.96 8.00
C GLN A 53 -0.09 -9.61 9.40
N ASP A 54 -0.79 -8.71 10.10
CA ASP A 54 -0.45 -8.20 11.44
C ASP A 54 0.85 -7.38 11.55
N VAL A 55 1.58 -7.19 10.44
CA VAL A 55 2.76 -6.31 10.40
C VAL A 55 2.32 -4.88 10.08
N PRO A 56 2.66 -3.88 10.92
CA PRO A 56 2.30 -2.49 10.67
C PRO A 56 2.85 -1.94 9.35
N VAL A 57 1.99 -1.29 8.58
CA VAL A 57 2.40 -0.46 7.45
C VAL A 57 2.87 0.88 8.01
N VAL A 58 4.15 1.17 7.83
CA VAL A 58 4.79 2.40 8.34
C VAL A 58 4.83 3.52 7.31
N GLU A 59 4.63 3.19 6.03
CA GLU A 59 4.66 4.14 4.92
C GLU A 59 4.03 3.49 3.67
N VAL A 60 3.42 4.31 2.82
CA VAL A 60 2.87 3.90 1.53
C VAL A 60 3.37 4.91 0.48
N VAL A 61 4.09 4.42 -0.51
CA VAL A 61 4.71 5.21 -1.57
C VAL A 61 4.30 4.69 -2.94
N GLU A 62 4.19 5.60 -3.91
CA GLU A 62 4.14 5.23 -5.32
C GLU A 62 5.55 5.36 -5.92
N GLU A 63 6.06 4.27 -6.48
CA GLU A 63 7.25 4.30 -7.32
C GLU A 63 6.82 4.64 -8.75
N GLY A 64 7.42 5.68 -9.34
CA GLY A 64 7.10 6.17 -10.69
C GLY A 64 7.56 5.24 -11.81
#